data_AF-A0A2V7HVC2-F1
#
_entry.id   AF-A0A2V7HVC2-F1
#
_cell.length_a   1.000
_cell.length_b   1.000
_cell.length_c   1.000
_cell.angle_alpha   90.00
_cell.angle_beta   90.00
_cell.angle_gamma   90.00
#
_symmetry.space_group_name_H-M   'P 1'
#
loop_
_entity.id
_entity.type
_entity.pdbx_description
1 polymer ?
#
loop_
_entity_poly.entity_id
_entity_poly.type
_entity_poly.pdbx_seq_one_letter_code
_entity_poly.pdbx_strand_id
1 'polypeptide(L)'
;MMAPFKGKRVIVDHNMWPYFLTRFGLRQANSIEERPGIPPTPGHLTKLIAMMKEEHITVILSAPWSDQKLAERVAQEAGAKVVPVASAVGAAKGTDTYLDMVDYNVKALAQALR
;
A
#
# COMPACT_ATOMS: atom_id res chain seq x y z
N MET A 1 4.92 4.94 -16.68
CA MET A 1 5.32 5.49 -15.37
C MET A 1 5.95 4.44 -14.44
N MET A 2 5.39 3.21 -14.34
CA MET A 2 5.85 2.24 -13.34
C MET A 2 7.09 1.41 -13.69
N ALA A 3 7.55 1.42 -14.95
CA ALA A 3 8.66 0.57 -15.41
C ALA A 3 9.96 0.68 -14.56
N PRO A 4 10.40 1.86 -14.08
CA PRO A 4 11.58 1.98 -13.23
C PRO A 4 11.46 1.29 -11.86
N PHE A 5 10.25 0.97 -11.41
CA PHE A 5 9.98 0.39 -10.09
C PHE A 5 9.71 -1.12 -10.16
N LYS A 6 9.93 -1.76 -11.31
CA LYS A 6 9.71 -3.20 -11.47
C LYS A 6 10.49 -4.00 -10.42
N GLY A 7 9.80 -4.91 -9.75
CA GLY A 7 10.34 -5.74 -8.67
C GLY A 7 10.32 -5.10 -7.28
N LYS A 8 10.00 -3.79 -7.17
CA LYS A 8 9.86 -3.15 -5.85
C LYS A 8 8.75 -3.81 -5.04
N ARG A 9 9.03 -3.95 -3.75
CA ARG A 9 8.13 -4.54 -2.76
C ARG A 9 7.36 -3.43 -2.06
N VAL A 10 6.09 -3.69 -1.75
CA VAL A 10 5.21 -2.78 -1.02
C VAL A 10 4.45 -3.54 0.07
N ILE A 11 4.06 -2.82 1.12
CA ILE A 11 3.08 -3.29 2.10
C ILE A 11 1.69 -2.82 1.66
N VAL A 12 0.67 -3.58 2.01
CA VAL A 12 -0.73 -3.19 1.85
C VAL A 12 -1.40 -3.13 3.22
N ASP A 13 -2.43 -2.31 3.36
CA ASP A 13 -3.34 -2.36 4.50
C ASP A 13 -3.99 -3.75 4.61
N HIS A 14 -4.57 -4.20 3.50
CA HIS A 14 -5.33 -5.43 3.35
C HIS A 14 -4.99 -6.12 2.02
N ASN A 15 -5.08 -7.46 1.97
CA ASN A 15 -4.72 -8.25 0.79
C ASN A 15 -5.76 -8.18 -0.34
N MET A 16 -5.89 -7.01 -0.97
CA MET A 16 -6.84 -6.76 -2.08
C MET A 16 -6.19 -6.31 -3.39
N TRP A 17 -4.86 -6.18 -3.42
CA TRP A 17 -4.12 -5.59 -4.53
C TRP A 17 -3.31 -6.55 -5.45
N PRO A 18 -3.45 -7.89 -5.41
CA PRO A 18 -2.49 -8.76 -6.10
C PRO A 18 -2.47 -8.54 -7.63
N TYR A 19 -3.63 -8.31 -8.26
CA TYR A 19 -3.72 -8.06 -9.70
C TYR A 19 -3.13 -6.71 -10.10
N PHE A 20 -3.44 -5.66 -9.36
CA PHE A 20 -2.92 -4.31 -9.62
C PHE A 20 -1.40 -4.30 -9.49
N LEU A 21 -0.86 -4.85 -8.41
CA LEU A 21 0.58 -4.93 -8.18
C LEU A 21 1.27 -5.75 -9.28
N THR A 22 0.73 -6.91 -9.63
CA THR A 22 1.25 -7.75 -10.72
C THR A 22 1.25 -7.01 -12.05
N ARG A 23 0.15 -6.33 -12.40
CA ARG A 23 -0.01 -5.59 -13.66
C ARG A 23 1.04 -4.49 -13.83
N PHE A 24 1.48 -3.86 -12.73
CA PHE A 24 2.46 -2.78 -12.72
C PHE A 24 3.85 -3.22 -12.27
N GLY A 25 4.08 -4.53 -12.13
CA GLY A 25 5.40 -5.10 -11.84
C GLY A 25 5.88 -4.90 -10.40
N LEU A 26 4.98 -4.62 -9.46
CA LEU A 26 5.27 -4.55 -8.03
C LEU A 26 4.99 -5.90 -7.34
N ARG A 27 5.53 -6.08 -6.14
CA ARG A 27 5.29 -7.27 -5.31
C ARG A 27 4.73 -6.87 -3.96
N GLN A 28 3.66 -7.52 -3.53
CA GLN A 28 3.20 -7.43 -2.14
C GLN A 28 4.17 -8.21 -1.26
N ALA A 29 4.76 -7.57 -0.25
CA ALA A 29 5.60 -8.26 0.72
C ALA A 29 4.80 -8.80 1.91
N ASN A 30 3.87 -8.00 2.44
CA ASN A 30 3.01 -8.39 3.55
C ASN A 30 1.82 -7.40 3.66
N SER A 31 0.91 -7.65 4.60
CA SER A 31 -0.17 -6.73 4.96
C SER A 31 -0.12 -6.28 6.42
N ILE A 32 -0.66 -5.09 6.70
CA ILE A 32 -0.90 -4.64 8.09
C ILE A 32 -1.95 -5.54 8.72
N GLU A 33 -3.07 -5.74 8.04
CA GLU A 33 -4.15 -6.62 8.47
C GLU A 33 -3.98 -8.00 7.83
N GLU A 34 -3.68 -9.02 8.64
CA GLU A 34 -3.47 -10.40 8.16
C GLU A 34 -4.77 -11.02 7.63
N ARG A 35 -5.91 -10.66 8.21
CA ARG A 35 -7.23 -11.23 7.90
C ARG A 35 -8.31 -10.15 7.88
N PRO A 36 -9.21 -10.18 6.88
CA PRO A 36 -10.23 -9.15 6.70
C PRO A 36 -11.03 -8.90 7.98
N GLY A 37 -11.00 -7.65 8.48
CA GLY A 37 -11.77 -7.23 9.65
C GLY A 37 -11.27 -7.75 10.99
N ILE A 38 -10.09 -8.38 11.03
CA ILE A 38 -9.45 -8.81 12.27
C ILE A 38 -8.26 -7.88 12.56
N PRO A 39 -8.30 -7.08 13.63
CA PRO A 39 -7.19 -6.21 14.00
C PRO A 39 -5.88 -6.99 14.14
N PRO A 40 -4.75 -6.45 13.66
CA PRO A 40 -3.47 -7.13 13.78
C PRO A 40 -2.99 -7.20 15.22
N THR A 41 -2.27 -8.26 15.53
CA THR A 41 -1.64 -8.40 16.84
C THR A 41 -0.43 -7.48 16.97
N PRO A 42 -0.07 -7.01 18.18
CA PRO A 42 1.16 -6.24 18.39
C PRO A 42 2.42 -6.98 17.90
N GLY A 43 2.46 -8.31 18.09
CA GLY A 43 3.59 -9.13 17.63
C GLY A 43 3.72 -9.18 16.10
N HIS A 44 2.61 -9.19 15.37
CA HIS A 44 2.62 -9.08 13.90
C HIS A 44 3.18 -7.72 13.47
N LEU A 45 2.69 -6.63 14.06
CA LEU A 45 3.16 -5.28 13.72
C LEU A 45 4.66 -5.09 13.97
N THR A 46 5.18 -5.59 15.10
CA THR A 46 6.61 -5.54 15.40
C THR A 46 7.44 -6.28 14.34
N LYS A 47 7.02 -7.48 13.94
CA LYS A 47 7.70 -8.26 12.88
C LYS A 47 7.61 -7.57 11.52
N LEU A 48 6.45 -7.02 11.20
CA LEU A 48 6.20 -6.28 9.96
C LEU A 48 7.14 -5.08 9.85
N ILE A 49 7.23 -4.25 10.90
CA ILE A 49 8.09 -3.06 10.93
C ILE A 49 9.57 -3.44 10.83
N ALA A 50 10.00 -4.51 11.52
CA ALA A 50 11.36 -5.01 11.42
C ALA A 50 11.71 -5.46 9.99
N MET A 51 10.83 -6.24 9.37
CA MET A 51 10.99 -6.69 7.98
C MET A 51 11.01 -5.52 7.00
N MET A 52 10.13 -4.52 7.17
CA MET A 52 10.13 -3.33 6.32
C MET A 52 11.47 -2.58 6.37
N LYS A 53 12.08 -2.47 7.56
CA LYS A 53 13.39 -1.83 7.73
C LYS A 53 14.51 -2.65 7.09
N GLU A 54 14.54 -3.95 7.36
CA GLU A 54 15.56 -4.88 6.85
C GLU A 54 15.56 -4.94 5.32
N GLU A 55 14.37 -4.98 4.71
CA GLU A 55 14.21 -5.11 3.27
C GLU A 55 14.06 -3.77 2.54
N HIS A 56 14.18 -2.65 3.26
CA HIS A 56 14.03 -1.28 2.75
C HIS A 56 12.70 -1.05 2.00
N ILE A 57 11.60 -1.54 2.55
CA ILE A 57 10.25 -1.32 2.02
C ILE A 57 9.69 -0.01 2.56
N THR A 58 9.54 0.97 1.68
CA THR A 58 9.24 2.37 2.04
C THR A 58 7.82 2.81 1.70
N VAL A 59 6.94 1.90 1.24
CA VAL A 59 5.58 2.22 0.80
C VAL A 59 4.57 1.26 1.40
N ILE A 60 3.50 1.83 1.98
CA ILE A 60 2.28 1.14 2.42
C ILE A 60 1.11 1.67 1.60
N LEU A 61 0.39 0.80 0.89
CA LEU A 61 -0.88 1.14 0.25
C LEU A 61 -1.98 1.13 1.31
N SER A 62 -2.84 2.15 1.32
CA SER A 62 -3.96 2.24 2.25
C SER A 62 -5.23 2.69 1.55
N ALA A 63 -6.27 1.86 1.63
CA ALA A 63 -7.60 2.18 1.13
C ALA A 63 -8.34 3.12 2.11
N PRO A 64 -9.31 3.93 1.65
CA PRO A 64 -9.90 5.00 2.45
C PRO A 64 -10.68 4.50 3.69
N TRP A 65 -11.14 3.25 3.66
CA TRP A 65 -11.89 2.63 4.74
C TRP A 65 -11.02 1.91 5.77
N SER A 66 -9.71 1.76 5.51
CA SER A 66 -8.78 1.11 6.44
C SER A 66 -8.42 2.02 7.63
N ASP A 67 -7.84 1.43 8.68
CA ASP A 67 -7.34 2.18 9.83
C ASP A 67 -6.12 3.04 9.46
N GLN A 68 -6.40 4.28 9.06
CA GLN A 68 -5.38 5.25 8.64
C GLN A 68 -4.36 5.53 9.73
N LYS A 69 -4.80 5.63 10.99
CA LYS A 69 -3.91 5.94 12.13
C LYS A 69 -2.92 4.82 12.35
N LEU A 70 -3.37 3.57 12.23
CA LEU A 70 -2.50 2.41 12.32
C LEU A 70 -1.49 2.38 11.17
N ALA A 71 -1.94 2.61 9.93
CA ALA A 71 -1.05 2.67 8.77
C ALA A 71 0.02 3.75 8.90
N GLU A 72 -0.36 4.96 9.35
CA GLU A 72 0.56 6.06 9.60
C GLU A 72 1.58 5.73 10.69
N ARG A 73 1.14 5.12 11.79
CA ARG A 73 2.02 4.71 12.89
C ARG A 73 3.04 3.67 12.43
N VAL A 74 2.61 2.65 11.69
CA VAL A 74 3.51 1.64 11.10
C VAL A 74 4.49 2.29 10.13
N ALA A 75 4.01 3.20 9.27
CA ALA A 75 4.85 3.91 8.32
C ALA A 75 5.93 4.74 9.02
N GLN A 76 5.54 5.53 10.03
CA GLN A 76 6.46 6.35 10.82
C GLN A 76 7.52 5.50 11.50
N GLU A 77 7.13 4.41 12.16
CA GLU A 77 8.08 3.52 12.83
C GLU A 77 9.00 2.80 11.86
N ALA A 78 8.54 2.48 10.65
CA ALA A 78 9.31 1.79 9.61
C ALA A 78 10.18 2.72 8.73
N GLY A 79 9.97 4.05 8.77
CA GLY A 79 10.60 4.98 7.84
C GLY A 79 10.00 4.91 6.43
N ALA A 80 8.71 4.59 6.34
CA ALA A 80 7.94 4.44 5.11
C ALA A 80 6.91 5.58 4.95
N LYS A 81 6.20 5.57 3.82
CA LYS A 81 5.11 6.50 3.50
C LYS A 81 3.82 5.72 3.27
N VAL A 82 2.71 6.24 3.79
CA VAL A 82 1.38 5.77 3.44
C VAL A 82 0.97 6.40 2.10
N VAL A 83 0.47 5.56 1.19
CA VAL A 83 -0.03 5.98 -0.11
C VAL A 83 -1.54 5.70 -0.14
N PRO A 84 -2.38 6.75 -0.12
CA PRO A 84 -3.82 6.57 -0.24
C PRO A 84 -4.15 6.08 -1.64
N VAL A 85 -4.88 4.97 -1.72
CA VAL A 85 -5.30 4.35 -2.98
C VAL A 85 -6.82 4.33 -3.09
N ALA A 86 -7.34 4.59 -4.28
CA ALA A 86 -8.76 4.47 -4.57
C ALA A 86 -9.10 3.00 -4.84
N SER A 87 -9.90 2.39 -3.96
CA SER A 87 -10.31 0.99 -4.03
C SER A 87 -11.55 0.75 -4.90
N ALA A 88 -12.24 1.81 -5.31
CA ALA A 88 -13.39 1.79 -6.19
C ALA A 88 -13.48 3.10 -6.99
N VAL A 89 -14.26 3.09 -8.07
CA VAL A 89 -14.61 4.30 -8.82
C VAL A 89 -15.30 5.28 -7.87
N GLY A 90 -14.86 6.54 -7.89
CA GLY A 90 -15.35 7.60 -7.00
C GLY A 90 -14.79 7.55 -5.57
N ALA A 91 -13.88 6.63 -5.24
CA ALA A 91 -13.31 6.54 -3.89
C ALA A 91 -12.36 7.69 -3.54
N ALA A 92 -11.90 8.44 -4.54
CA ALA A 92 -11.11 9.67 -4.37
C ALA A 92 -11.49 10.72 -5.43
N LYS A 93 -11.14 11.99 -5.17
CA LYS A 93 -11.34 13.07 -6.15
C LYS A 93 -10.59 12.77 -7.45
N GLY A 94 -11.30 12.83 -8.58
CA GLY A 94 -10.73 12.55 -9.90
C GLY A 94 -10.56 11.05 -10.21
N THR A 95 -11.42 10.20 -9.62
CA THR A 95 -11.47 8.75 -9.89
C THR A 95 -12.83 8.34 -10.47
N ASP A 96 -13.42 9.22 -11.28
CA ASP A 96 -14.81 9.15 -11.73
C ASP A 96 -15.08 8.01 -12.73
N THR A 97 -14.03 7.52 -13.42
CA THR A 97 -14.08 6.31 -14.23
C THR A 97 -13.08 5.27 -13.74
N TYR A 98 -13.23 4.03 -14.21
CA TYR A 98 -12.26 2.96 -13.92
C TYR A 98 -10.83 3.34 -14.34
N LEU A 99 -10.67 3.96 -15.51
CA LEU A 99 -9.35 4.37 -16.00
C LEU A 99 -8.79 5.52 -15.16
N ASP A 100 -9.61 6.50 -14.76
CA ASP A 100 -9.18 7.58 -13.88
C ASP A 100 -8.72 7.06 -12.52
N MET A 101 -9.45 6.08 -11.95
CA MET A 101 -9.07 5.40 -10.72
C MET A 101 -7.71 4.68 -10.84
N VAL A 102 -7.50 3.95 -11.95
CA VAL A 102 -6.22 3.28 -12.21
C VAL A 102 -5.09 4.30 -12.36
N ASP A 103 -5.32 5.38 -13.11
CA ASP A 103 -4.35 6.46 -13.32
C ASP A 103 -3.99 7.17 -12.02
N TYR A 104 -4.98 7.47 -11.18
CA TYR A 104 -4.78 8.04 -9.85
C TYR A 104 -3.86 7.16 -9.01
N ASN A 105 -4.15 5.86 -8.91
CA ASN A 105 -3.36 4.91 -8.13
C ASN A 105 -1.93 4.77 -8.67
N VAL A 106 -1.76 4.70 -10.00
CA VAL A 106 -0.45 4.64 -10.65
C VAL A 106 0.38 5.89 -10.37
N LYS A 107 -0.23 7.08 -10.46
CA LYS A 107 0.46 8.35 -10.20
C LYS A 107 0.89 8.45 -8.73
N ALA A 108 0.00 8.12 -7.80
CA ALA A 108 0.28 8.13 -6.37
C ALA A 108 1.45 7.20 -6.01
N LEU A 109 1.44 5.97 -6.53
CA LEU A 109 2.52 5.01 -6.30
C LEU A 109 3.83 5.41 -6.96
N ALA A 110 3.78 5.88 -8.21
CA ALA A 110 4.99 6.34 -8.91
C ALA A 110 5.64 7.54 -8.21
N GLN A 111 4.86 8.41 -7.58
CA GLN A 111 5.38 9.53 -6.78
C GLN A 111 6.02 9.04 -5.48
N ALA A 112 5.42 8.06 -4.80
CA ALA A 112 5.91 7.54 -3.54
C ALA A 112 7.18 6.67 -3.66
N LEU A 113 7.33 5.97 -4.79
CA LEU A 113 8.45 5.05 -5.05
C LEU A 113 9.70 5.72 -5.63
N ARG A 114 9.63 7.01 -6.00
CA ARG A 114 10.79 7.83 -6.40
C ARG A 114 11.67 8.12 -5.20
#